data_AF-A0A935KCR0-F1
#
_entry.id   AF-A0A935KCR0-F1
#
_cell.length_a   1.000
_cell.length_b   1.000
_cell.length_c   1.000
_cell.angle_alpha   90.00
_cell.angle_beta   90.00
_cell.angle_gamma   90.00
#
_symmetry.space_group_name_H-M   'P 1'
#
loop_
_entity.id
_entity.type
_entity.pdbx_description
1 polymer ?
#
loop_
_entity_poly.entity_id
_entity_poly.type
_entity_poly.pdbx_seq_one_letter_code
_entity_poly.pdbx_strand_id
1 'polypeptide(L)'
;MNADGLIMAIGDVFVLARSLPLLTMQAWHYLTPGFLKEPEPAIMSDTLASMAASVAASIQPLAGLMALKTISRHPKTAGQSVRIYWFRREEPLEVPWAGNPDKPMAENTVIPSLAPRRSFERWIEVKRGVSRPWTNEDRMYCARFRNALLRCL
;
A
#
# COMPACT_ATOMS: atom_id res chain seq x y z
N MET A 1 -11.66 -8.70 2.00
CA MET A 1 -10.54 -8.12 1.23
C MET A 1 -11.03 -7.58 -0.11
N ASN A 2 -11.24 -6.27 -0.18
CA ASN A 2 -11.62 -5.58 -1.42
C ASN A 2 -10.34 -5.18 -2.19
N ALA A 3 -9.84 -6.07 -3.05
CA ALA A 3 -8.64 -5.85 -3.86
C ALA A 3 -8.98 -5.85 -5.36
N ASP A 4 -8.29 -5.01 -6.11
CA ASP A 4 -8.53 -4.80 -7.54
C ASP A 4 -7.65 -5.72 -8.40
N GLY A 5 -6.55 -6.22 -7.85
CA GLY A 5 -5.68 -7.19 -8.51
C GLY A 5 -4.92 -8.11 -7.55
N LEU A 6 -4.43 -9.23 -8.09
CA LEU A 6 -3.74 -10.27 -7.33
C LEU A 6 -2.56 -10.84 -8.15
N ILE A 7 -1.40 -10.98 -7.53
CA ILE A 7 -0.29 -11.78 -8.03
C ILE A 7 0.06 -12.84 -7.00
N MET A 8 0.25 -14.07 -7.45
CA MET A 8 0.84 -15.16 -6.67
C MET A 8 2.16 -15.55 -7.29
N ALA A 9 3.19 -15.77 -6.49
CA ALA A 9 4.48 -16.27 -6.94
C ALA A 9 4.95 -17.43 -6.06
N ILE A 10 5.49 -18.46 -6.70
CA ILE A 10 6.05 -19.66 -6.07
C ILE A 10 7.45 -19.85 -6.67
N GLY A 11 8.49 -19.64 -5.86
CA GLY A 11 9.84 -19.49 -6.39
C GLY A 11 9.85 -18.39 -7.45
N ASP A 12 10.47 -18.62 -8.60
CA ASP A 12 10.58 -17.62 -9.67
C ASP A 12 9.37 -17.56 -10.62
N VAL A 13 8.42 -18.49 -10.45
CA VAL A 13 7.20 -18.52 -11.25
C VAL A 13 6.13 -17.66 -10.60
N PHE A 14 5.42 -16.85 -11.39
CA PHE A 14 4.28 -16.09 -10.91
C PHE A 14 3.07 -16.22 -11.83
N VAL A 15 1.89 -16.07 -11.23
CA VAL A 15 0.59 -16.08 -11.88
C VAL A 15 -0.12 -14.78 -11.52
N LEU A 16 -0.63 -14.12 -12.54
CA LEU A 16 -1.40 -12.89 -12.42
C LEU A 16 -2.89 -13.24 -12.48
N ALA A 17 -3.60 -12.95 -11.40
CA ALA A 17 -5.04 -13.17 -11.30
C ALA A 17 -5.77 -11.82 -11.40
N ARG A 18 -6.60 -11.71 -12.45
CA ARG A 18 -7.26 -10.50 -12.99
C ARG A 18 -6.38 -9.64 -13.88
N SER A 19 -7.00 -9.09 -14.93
CA SER A 19 -6.43 -8.10 -15.85
C SER A 19 -5.92 -6.88 -15.07
N LEU A 20 -4.65 -6.91 -14.70
CA LEU A 20 -3.85 -5.73 -14.40
C LEU A 20 -3.13 -5.42 -15.71
N PRO A 21 -3.71 -4.60 -16.61
CA PRO A 21 -3.21 -4.45 -17.98
C PRO A 21 -1.80 -3.85 -18.07
N LEU A 22 -1.15 -3.55 -16.95
CA LEU A 22 0.11 -2.78 -16.88
C LEU A 22 1.19 -3.41 -15.98
N LEU A 23 0.93 -4.58 -15.36
CA LEU A 23 2.01 -5.33 -14.71
C LEU A 23 2.79 -6.11 -15.77
N THR A 24 3.68 -5.41 -16.45
CA THR A 24 4.67 -6.02 -17.33
C THR A 24 5.55 -6.99 -16.52
N MET A 25 6.08 -8.04 -17.16
CA MET A 25 7.04 -8.95 -16.48
C MET A 25 8.25 -8.19 -15.90
N GLN A 26 8.56 -7.01 -16.43
CA GLN A 26 9.62 -6.13 -15.93
C GLN A 26 9.28 -5.57 -14.53
N ALA A 27 8.06 -5.11 -14.29
CA ALA A 27 7.65 -4.54 -13.01
C ALA A 27 7.75 -5.54 -11.84
N TRP A 28 7.53 -6.83 -12.10
CA TRP A 28 7.67 -7.91 -11.11
C TRP A 28 9.08 -8.01 -10.51
N HIS A 29 10.10 -7.89 -11.36
CA HIS A 29 11.51 -8.01 -10.95
C HIS A 29 11.94 -6.91 -9.98
N TYR A 30 11.26 -5.76 -10.03
CA TYR A 30 11.54 -4.62 -9.17
C TYR A 30 10.75 -4.65 -7.85
N LEU A 31 9.54 -5.22 -7.83
CA LEU A 31 8.69 -5.30 -6.61
C LEU A 31 9.26 -6.28 -5.57
N THR A 32 9.84 -7.36 -6.06
CA THR A 32 10.13 -8.56 -5.28
C THR A 32 11.30 -8.43 -4.31
N PRO A 33 12.47 -7.86 -4.70
CA PRO A 33 13.67 -7.87 -3.85
C PRO A 33 13.51 -7.07 -2.55
N GLY A 34 12.78 -5.95 -2.59
CA GLY A 34 12.51 -5.13 -1.41
C GLY A 34 11.69 -5.90 -0.38
N PHE A 35 10.53 -6.44 -0.80
CA PHE A 35 9.66 -7.20 0.10
C PHE A 35 10.33 -8.46 0.66
N LEU A 36 11.19 -9.12 -0.11
CA LEU A 36 11.92 -10.29 0.38
C LEU A 36 12.81 -9.97 1.59
N LYS A 37 13.37 -8.76 1.66
CA LYS A 37 14.27 -8.31 2.75
C LYS A 37 13.53 -7.89 4.02
N GLU A 38 12.25 -7.55 3.92
CA GLU A 38 11.44 -7.15 5.09
C GLU A 38 11.38 -8.27 6.14
N PRO A 39 11.51 -8.00 7.45
CA PRO A 39 11.38 -9.05 8.46
C PRO A 39 9.93 -9.55 8.56
N GLU A 40 8.97 -8.66 8.32
CA GLU A 40 7.56 -8.96 8.47
C GLU A 40 7.06 -9.89 7.34
N PRO A 41 6.35 -10.98 7.69
CA PRO A 41 5.83 -11.90 6.69
C PRO A 41 4.63 -11.32 5.94
N ALA A 42 3.99 -10.28 6.45
CA ALA A 42 2.89 -9.58 5.81
C ALA A 42 3.03 -8.08 6.00
N ILE A 43 2.89 -7.31 4.93
CA ILE A 43 2.92 -5.85 4.95
C ILE A 43 1.73 -5.28 4.20
N MET A 44 1.30 -4.09 4.61
CA MET A 44 0.18 -3.38 4.00
C MET A 44 0.51 -1.90 3.94
N SER A 45 0.37 -1.32 2.76
CA SER A 45 0.53 0.11 2.52
C SER A 45 -0.56 0.57 1.57
N ASP A 46 -1.16 1.70 1.86
CA ASP A 46 -2.07 2.40 0.95
C ASP A 46 -1.33 3.15 -0.15
N THR A 47 -0.01 3.28 -0.04
CA THR A 47 0.88 4.08 -0.90
C THR A 47 2.06 3.23 -1.40
N LEU A 48 1.93 2.63 -2.58
CA LEU A 48 2.92 1.72 -3.17
C LEU A 48 4.25 2.43 -3.43
N ALA A 49 4.19 3.71 -3.78
CA ALA A 49 5.38 4.52 -4.03
C ALA A 49 6.30 4.64 -2.80
N SER A 50 5.73 4.55 -1.58
CA SER A 50 6.51 4.55 -0.32
C SER A 50 7.40 3.32 -0.18
N MET A 51 7.05 2.22 -0.84
CA MET A 51 7.77 0.95 -0.77
C MET A 51 8.62 0.70 -2.02
N ALA A 52 8.11 1.08 -3.19
CA ALA A 52 8.75 0.81 -4.48
C ALA A 52 8.37 1.90 -5.50
N ALA A 53 8.96 3.09 -5.36
CA ALA A 53 8.67 4.25 -6.22
C ALA A 53 8.81 3.97 -7.72
N SER A 54 9.88 3.28 -8.15
CA SER A 54 10.11 2.92 -9.55
C SER A 54 9.04 1.98 -10.11
N VAL A 55 8.56 1.05 -9.29
CA VAL A 55 7.47 0.13 -9.65
C VAL A 55 6.15 0.86 -9.73
N ALA A 56 5.87 1.73 -8.76
CA ALA A 56 4.61 2.47 -8.68
C ALA A 56 4.32 3.29 -9.94
N ALA A 57 5.35 3.90 -10.55
CA ALA A 57 5.21 4.62 -11.81
C ALA A 57 4.87 3.70 -13.00
N SER A 58 5.33 2.44 -12.98
CA SER A 58 5.15 1.49 -14.07
C SER A 58 3.82 0.74 -14.03
N ILE A 59 3.20 0.62 -12.85
CA ILE A 59 2.00 -0.21 -12.63
C ILE A 59 0.76 0.62 -12.31
N GLN A 60 0.71 1.86 -12.81
CA GLN A 60 -0.48 2.71 -12.73
C GLN A 60 -1.72 1.96 -13.26
N PRO A 61 -2.92 2.23 -12.72
CA PRO A 61 -3.24 3.17 -11.66
C PRO A 61 -3.24 2.48 -10.28
N LEU A 62 -2.31 1.57 -9.99
CA LEU A 62 -2.26 0.90 -8.68
C LEU A 62 -1.50 1.74 -7.66
N ALA A 63 -2.08 1.90 -6.48
CA ALA A 63 -1.51 2.66 -5.37
C ALA A 63 -1.45 1.85 -4.07
N GLY A 64 -2.36 0.92 -3.82
CA GLY A 64 -2.32 0.10 -2.61
C GLY A 64 -1.59 -1.21 -2.82
N LEU A 65 -0.84 -1.65 -1.81
CA LEU A 65 -0.18 -2.94 -1.78
C LEU A 65 -0.40 -3.63 -0.44
N MET A 66 -0.85 -4.88 -0.50
CA MET A 66 -0.73 -5.82 0.59
C MET A 66 0.11 -6.99 0.07
N ALA A 67 1.21 -7.30 0.76
CA ALA A 67 2.10 -8.37 0.38
C ALA A 67 2.23 -9.38 1.51
N LEU A 68 2.26 -10.66 1.16
CA LEU A 68 2.38 -11.79 2.06
C LEU A 68 3.48 -12.71 1.54
N LYS A 69 4.34 -13.20 2.44
CA LYS A 69 5.32 -14.24 2.14
C LYS A 69 5.29 -15.36 3.17
N THR A 70 5.54 -16.56 2.67
CA THR A 70 5.67 -17.78 3.44
C THR A 70 6.64 -18.72 2.74
N ILE A 71 7.09 -19.75 3.46
CA ILE A 71 7.89 -20.85 2.91
C ILE A 71 7.05 -22.12 3.03
N SER A 72 6.99 -22.89 1.95
CA SER A 72 6.34 -24.20 1.95
C SER A 72 7.14 -25.18 2.82
N ARG A 73 6.44 -25.93 3.68
CA ARG A 73 6.94 -27.01 4.54
C ARG A 73 6.51 -28.40 4.07
N HIS A 74 5.67 -28.47 3.04
CA HIS A 74 5.15 -29.69 2.46
C HIS A 74 6.28 -30.48 1.80
N PRO A 75 6.39 -31.80 2.01
CA PRO A 75 7.57 -32.57 1.60
C PRO A 75 7.95 -32.43 0.12
N LYS A 76 6.96 -32.27 -0.78
CA LYS A 76 7.20 -32.17 -2.23
C LYS A 76 7.64 -30.78 -2.70
N THR A 77 7.41 -29.74 -1.91
CA THR A 77 7.62 -28.33 -2.27
C THR A 77 8.41 -27.58 -1.20
N ALA A 78 9.05 -28.31 -0.28
CA ALA A 78 9.73 -27.77 0.88
C ALA A 78 10.81 -26.75 0.46
N GLY A 79 10.85 -25.62 1.17
CA GLY A 79 11.82 -24.55 0.90
C GLY A 79 11.41 -23.59 -0.23
N GLN A 80 10.34 -23.89 -0.98
CA GLN A 80 9.84 -22.93 -1.97
C GLN A 80 9.19 -21.73 -1.28
N SER A 81 9.63 -20.53 -1.67
CA SER A 81 8.99 -19.29 -1.22
C SER A 81 7.67 -19.09 -1.95
N VAL A 82 6.60 -18.89 -1.19
CA VAL A 82 5.27 -18.56 -1.71
C VAL A 82 4.93 -17.15 -1.29
N ARG A 83 4.61 -16.32 -2.28
CA ARG A 83 4.38 -14.89 -2.11
C ARG A 83 3.09 -14.50 -2.78
N ILE A 84 2.32 -13.64 -2.14
CA ILE A 84 1.02 -13.21 -2.64
C ILE A 84 0.91 -11.70 -2.45
N TYR A 85 0.53 -11.00 -3.51
CA TYR A 85 0.44 -9.56 -3.57
C TYR A 85 -0.96 -9.19 -4.01
N TRP A 86 -1.64 -8.39 -3.21
CA TRP A 86 -2.91 -7.79 -3.55
C TRP A 86 -2.71 -6.31 -3.80
N PHE A 87 -3.34 -5.81 -4.85
CA PHE A 87 -3.26 -4.42 -5.25
C PHE A 87 -4.60 -3.74 -5.13
N ARG A 88 -4.57 -2.45 -4.80
CA ARG A 88 -5.71 -1.54 -4.90
C ARG A 88 -5.40 -0.42 -5.86
N ARG A 89 -6.39 -0.01 -6.64
CA ARG A 89 -6.29 1.17 -7.50
C ARG A 89 -6.15 2.44 -6.66
N GLU A 90 -5.58 3.46 -7.28
CA GLU A 90 -5.55 4.82 -6.74
C GLU A 90 -6.98 5.32 -6.53
N GLU A 91 -7.20 5.87 -5.33
CA GLU A 91 -8.42 6.55 -4.95
C GLU A 91 -8.01 7.79 -4.16
N PRO A 92 -8.07 9.00 -4.76
CA PRO A 92 -7.63 10.22 -4.10
C PRO A 92 -8.35 10.43 -2.76
N LEU A 93 -7.57 10.72 -1.72
CA LEU A 93 -8.08 10.93 -0.37
C LEU A 93 -8.23 12.42 -0.10
N GLU A 94 -9.46 12.84 0.18
CA GLU A 94 -9.76 14.19 0.65
C GLU A 94 -9.59 14.29 2.17
N VAL A 95 -8.63 15.09 2.62
CA VAL A 95 -8.39 15.36 4.03
C VAL A 95 -8.88 16.77 4.35
N PRO A 96 -10.01 16.93 5.06
CA PRO A 96 -10.49 18.25 5.46
C PRO A 96 -9.66 18.76 6.64
N TRP A 97 -9.23 20.02 6.55
CA TRP A 97 -8.51 20.73 7.60
C TRP A 97 -9.28 21.98 8.03
N ALA A 98 -9.11 22.37 9.30
CA ALA A 98 -9.66 23.60 9.86
C ALA A 98 -8.77 24.81 9.52
N GLY A 99 -8.75 25.19 8.25
CA GLY A 99 -7.90 26.25 7.70
C GLY A 99 -6.67 25.72 6.95
N ASN A 100 -6.12 26.55 6.07
CA ASN A 100 -4.94 26.22 5.29
C ASN A 100 -3.68 26.16 6.20
N PRO A 101 -2.98 25.01 6.32
CA PRO A 101 -1.78 24.87 7.14
C PRO A 101 -0.64 25.78 6.68
N ASP A 102 -0.59 26.12 5.39
CA ASP A 102 0.45 26.96 4.79
C ASP A 102 0.14 28.46 4.89
N LYS A 103 -0.95 28.86 5.56
CA LYS A 103 -1.31 30.29 5.69
C LYS A 103 -0.36 30.98 6.68
N PRO A 104 0.47 31.95 6.23
CA PRO A 104 1.41 32.64 7.12
C PRO A 104 0.65 33.39 8.22
N MET A 105 1.21 33.37 9.43
CA MET A 105 0.68 34.12 10.56
C MET A 105 0.86 35.61 10.25
N ALA A 106 -0.20 36.41 10.38
CA ALA A 106 -0.11 37.84 10.09
C ALA A 106 0.80 38.52 11.12
N GLU A 107 2.07 38.70 10.79
CA GLU A 107 2.98 39.62 11.45
C GLU A 107 2.51 41.04 11.15
N ASN A 108 1.70 41.65 12.01
CA ASN A 108 1.54 43.10 12.10
C ASN A 108 0.72 43.47 13.34
N THR A 109 1.27 43.25 14.53
CA THR A 109 0.85 43.98 15.73
C THR A 109 2.03 44.07 16.70
N VAL A 110 2.35 45.26 17.19
CA VAL A 110 3.44 45.60 18.15
C VAL A 110 3.24 44.95 19.54
N ILE A 111 2.16 44.19 19.72
CA ILE A 111 1.81 43.44 20.92
C ILE A 111 1.74 41.97 20.50
N PRO A 112 2.40 41.02 21.19
CA PRO A 112 2.23 39.59 20.93
C PRO A 112 0.84 39.16 21.42
N SER A 113 -0.20 39.58 20.69
CA SER A 113 -1.56 39.15 20.92
C SER A 113 -1.73 37.81 20.24
N LEU A 114 -2.02 36.78 21.05
CA LEU A 114 -2.61 35.53 20.59
C LEU A 114 -4.03 35.84 20.04
N ALA A 115 -4.09 36.52 18.89
CA ALA A 115 -5.36 36.75 18.22
C ALA A 115 -5.82 35.41 17.62
N PRO A 116 -7.02 34.91 17.98
CA PRO A 116 -7.54 33.66 17.43
C PRO A 116 -7.60 33.75 15.89
N ARG A 117 -7.23 32.66 15.20
CA ARG A 117 -7.23 32.61 13.73
C ARG A 117 -8.62 32.97 13.21
N ARG A 118 -8.72 34.09 12.49
CA ARG A 118 -9.99 34.68 12.03
C ARG A 118 -10.68 33.93 10.88
N SER A 119 -10.17 32.79 10.43
CA SER A 119 -10.75 32.05 9.31
C SER A 119 -10.72 30.54 9.56
N PHE A 120 -11.86 29.97 9.95
CA PHE A 120 -12.17 28.54 9.90
C PHE A 120 -12.69 28.14 8.51
N GLU A 121 -12.10 28.68 7.45
CA GLU A 121 -12.46 28.25 6.10
C GLU A 121 -12.05 26.79 5.92
N ARG A 122 -13.01 25.95 5.52
CA ARG A 122 -12.79 24.53 5.23
C ARG A 122 -11.80 24.43 4.07
N TRP A 123 -10.59 23.97 4.35
CA TRP A 123 -9.60 23.63 3.33
C TRP A 123 -9.59 22.12 3.15
N ILE A 124 -9.59 21.65 1.91
CA ILE A 124 -9.54 20.22 1.59
C ILE A 124 -8.22 19.94 0.89
N GLU A 125 -7.38 19.12 1.49
CA GLU A 125 -6.19 18.57 0.86
C GLU A 125 -6.57 17.33 0.05
N VAL A 126 -6.18 17.27 -1.22
CA VAL A 126 -6.39 16.07 -2.05
C VAL A 126 -5.08 15.31 -2.16
N LYS A 127 -4.98 14.17 -1.47
CA LYS A 127 -3.81 13.28 -1.55
C LYS A 127 -3.96 12.31 -2.72
N ARG A 128 -2.98 12.33 -3.63
CA ARG A 128 -2.88 11.44 -4.79
C ARG A 128 -1.81 10.37 -4.58
N GLY A 129 -1.82 9.33 -5.41
CA GLY A 129 -0.92 8.17 -5.29
C GLY A 129 -1.21 7.27 -4.10
N VAL A 130 -2.40 7.42 -3.51
CA VAL A 130 -2.89 6.62 -2.38
C VAL A 130 -4.10 5.80 -2.83
N SER A 131 -4.36 4.71 -2.14
CA SER A 131 -5.54 3.88 -2.33
C SER A 131 -6.47 3.95 -1.12
N ARG A 132 -7.61 3.26 -1.21
CA ARG A 132 -8.46 2.98 -0.05
C ARG A 132 -7.64 2.37 1.09
N PRO A 133 -7.76 2.88 2.34
CA PRO A 133 -7.01 2.36 3.48
C PRO A 133 -7.24 0.87 3.72
N TRP A 134 -6.19 0.13 4.06
CA TRP A 134 -6.30 -1.26 4.51
C TRP A 134 -6.89 -1.29 5.91
N THR A 135 -8.06 -1.92 6.05
CA THR A 135 -8.79 -1.96 7.32
C THR A 135 -8.20 -3.00 8.29
N ASN A 136 -8.58 -2.92 9.56
CA ASN A 136 -8.25 -3.97 10.52
C ASN A 136 -8.83 -5.34 10.12
N GLU A 137 -9.96 -5.34 9.41
CA GLU A 137 -10.56 -6.56 8.88
C GLU A 137 -9.67 -7.16 7.77
N ASP A 138 -9.12 -6.34 6.87
CA ASP A 138 -8.16 -6.79 5.86
C ASP A 138 -6.90 -7.40 6.50
N ARG A 139 -6.40 -6.80 7.59
CA ARG A 139 -5.28 -7.36 8.39
C ARG A 139 -5.62 -8.73 8.95
N MET A 140 -6.80 -8.88 9.55
CA MET A 140 -7.27 -10.14 10.10
C MET A 140 -7.43 -11.22 9.02
N TYR A 141 -8.01 -10.87 7.86
CA TYR A 141 -8.10 -11.79 6.72
C TYR A 141 -6.72 -12.25 6.24
N CYS A 142 -5.74 -11.34 6.19
CA CYS A 142 -4.39 -11.66 5.72
C CYS A 142 -3.71 -12.65 6.66
N ALA A 143 -3.81 -12.40 7.97
CA ALA A 143 -3.29 -13.30 8.99
C ALA A 143 -3.95 -14.68 8.92
N ARG A 144 -5.29 -14.74 8.79
CA ARG A 144 -6.03 -16.01 8.67
C ARG A 144 -5.63 -16.77 7.40
N PHE A 145 -5.52 -16.07 6.28
CA PHE A 145 -5.14 -16.65 5.01
C PHE A 145 -3.70 -17.19 5.03
N ARG A 146 -2.75 -16.44 5.60
CA ARG A 146 -1.39 -16.92 5.85
C ARG A 146 -1.37 -18.20 6.67
N ASN A 147 -2.13 -18.23 7.76
CA ASN A 147 -2.20 -19.42 8.62
C ASN A 147 -2.81 -20.63 7.90
N ALA A 148 -3.75 -20.40 6.98
CA ALA A 148 -4.26 -21.46 6.12
C ALA A 148 -3.19 -21.97 5.14
N LEU A 149 -2.46 -21.07 4.49
CA LEU A 149 -1.35 -21.43 3.59
C LEU A 149 -0.27 -22.24 4.31
N LEU A 150 0.13 -21.84 5.52
CA LEU A 150 1.12 -22.56 6.33
C LEU A 150 0.71 -23.97 6.76
N ARG A 151 -0.59 -24.30 6.70
CA ARG A 151 -1.10 -25.65 6.97
C ARG A 151 -1.17 -26.51 5.71
N CYS A 152 -1.43 -25.90 4.56
CA CYS A 152 -1.58 -26.59 3.28
C CYS A 152 -0.25 -26.76 2.53
N LEU A 153 0.68 -25.82 2.74
CA LEU A 153 1.97 -25.74 2.09
C LEU A 153 3.10 -26.07 3.04
#